data_AF-A0AAV5XPW0-F1
#
_entry.id   AF-A0AAV5XPW0-F1
#
_cell.length_a   1.000
_cell.length_b   1.000
_cell.length_c   1.000
_cell.angle_alpha   90.00
_cell.angle_beta   90.00
_cell.angle_gamma   90.00
#
_symmetry.space_group_name_H-M   'P 1'
#
loop_
_entity.id
_entity.type
_entity.pdbx_description
1 polymer ?
#
loop_
_entity_poly.entity_id
_entity_poly.type
_entity_poly.pdbx_seq_one_letter_code
_entity_poly.pdbx_strand_id
1 'polypeptide(L)'
;RPVFGALRAMRGLRGTAFDPFGYARVRREERALVDEYRALVVRALETLGPNSHDAAVALADLPDMIRGYEEIKLGNITQFRRQAAELSTRLVSAGGGQ
;
A
#
# COMPACT_ATOMS: atom_id res chain seq x y z
N ARG A 1 -17.37 35.07 14.68
CA ARG A 1 -17.18 33.81 13.90
C ARG A 1 -16.29 32.86 14.73
N PRO A 2 -16.83 32.13 15.71
CA PRO A 2 -16.04 31.43 16.74
C PRO A 2 -15.44 30.08 16.29
N VAL A 3 -15.84 29.57 15.11
CA VAL A 3 -15.48 28.22 14.63
C VAL A 3 -13.97 28.03 14.41
N PHE A 4 -13.24 29.07 14.01
CA PHE A 4 -11.79 28.97 13.78
C PHE A 4 -10.96 28.93 15.09
N GLY A 5 -11.52 29.41 16.21
CA GLY A 5 -10.86 29.34 17.52
C GLY A 5 -10.74 27.91 18.04
N ALA A 6 -11.78 27.11 17.85
CA ALA A 6 -11.80 25.69 18.22
C ALA A 6 -10.78 24.88 17.39
N LEU A 7 -10.68 25.12 16.09
CA LEU A 7 -9.69 24.46 15.22
C LEU A 7 -8.24 24.77 15.63
N ARG A 8 -7.98 25.95 16.20
CA ARG A 8 -6.65 26.32 16.73
C ARG A 8 -6.30 25.52 17.99
N ALA A 9 -7.26 25.31 18.89
CA ALA A 9 -7.06 24.48 20.08
C ALA A 9 -6.83 23.00 19.73
N MET A 10 -7.48 22.52 18.66
CA MET A 10 -7.30 21.15 18.14
C MET A 10 -5.99 20.94 17.35
N ARG A 11 -5.11 21.95 17.25
CA ARG A 11 -3.81 21.82 16.58
C ARG A 11 -2.93 20.75 17.23
N GLY A 12 -3.03 20.57 18.55
CA GLY A 12 -2.27 19.56 19.30
C GLY A 12 -2.75 18.12 19.09
N LEU A 13 -3.97 17.94 18.57
CA LEU A 13 -4.51 16.61 18.26
C LEU A 13 -4.03 16.09 16.90
N ARG A 14 -3.43 16.94 16.06
CA ARG A 14 -2.90 16.52 14.76
C ARG A 14 -1.77 15.51 14.94
N GLY A 15 -1.83 14.42 14.19
CA GLY A 15 -0.86 13.33 14.30
C GLY A 15 -1.03 12.43 15.53
N THR A 16 -2.13 12.59 16.28
CA THR A 16 -2.53 11.66 17.35
C THR A 16 -3.69 10.77 16.88
N ALA A 17 -4.01 9.70 17.61
CA ALA A 17 -5.16 8.83 17.31
C ALA A 17 -6.51 9.58 17.23
N PHE A 18 -6.62 10.77 17.85
CA PHE A 18 -7.81 11.62 17.83
C PHE A 18 -7.79 12.69 16.73
N ASP A 19 -6.92 12.58 15.72
CA ASP A 19 -6.86 13.53 14.60
C ASP A 19 -8.02 13.29 13.61
N PRO A 20 -9.03 14.19 13.53
CA PRO A 20 -10.14 14.04 12.59
C PRO A 20 -9.68 14.07 11.12
N PHE A 21 -8.49 14.60 10.83
CA PHE A 21 -7.90 14.63 9.49
C PHE A 21 -7.02 13.40 9.19
N GLY A 22 -6.61 12.65 10.21
CA GLY A 22 -5.83 11.40 10.05
C GLY A 22 -6.58 10.39 9.20
N TYR A 23 -7.89 10.26 9.43
CA TYR A 23 -8.78 9.42 8.64
C TYR A 23 -8.77 9.79 7.15
N ALA A 24 -8.80 11.08 6.82
CA ALA A 24 -8.76 11.53 5.42
C ALA A 24 -7.42 11.22 4.72
N ARG A 25 -6.31 11.18 5.47
CA ARG A 25 -5.02 10.72 4.96
C ARG A 25 -5.02 9.20 4.73
N VAL A 26 -5.45 8.41 5.70
CA VAL A 26 -5.55 6.94 5.58
C VAL A 26 -6.42 6.55 4.39
N ARG A 27 -7.59 7.18 4.24
CA ARG A 27 -8.51 6.96 3.10
C ARG A 27 -7.94 7.35 1.73
N ARG A 28 -6.92 8.22 1.67
CA ARG A 28 -6.22 8.52 0.42
C ARG A 28 -5.21 7.42 0.08
N GLU A 29 -4.41 7.00 1.06
CA GLU A 29 -3.47 5.89 0.90
C GLU A 29 -4.20 4.60 0.53
N GLU A 30 -5.34 4.29 1.15
CA GLU A 30 -6.14 3.11 0.81
C GLU A 30 -6.61 3.09 -0.65
N ARG A 31 -6.97 4.26 -1.20
CA ARG A 31 -7.38 4.35 -2.60
C ARG A 31 -6.20 4.19 -3.55
N ALA A 32 -5.08 4.85 -3.24
CA ALA A 32 -3.85 4.71 -4.02
C ALA A 32 -3.36 3.25 -4.05
N LEU A 33 -3.48 2.55 -2.92
CA LEU A 33 -3.07 1.15 -2.79
C LEU A 33 -3.82 0.21 -3.75
N VAL A 34 -5.10 0.45 -4.02
CA VAL A 34 -5.88 -0.34 -4.98
C VAL A 34 -5.31 -0.19 -6.39
N ASP A 35 -5.00 1.04 -6.79
CA ASP A 35 -4.43 1.35 -8.10
C ASP A 35 -2.99 0.80 -8.23
N GLU A 36 -2.18 0.94 -7.18
CA GLU A 36 -0.83 0.37 -7.08
C GLU A 36 -0.87 -1.16 -7.27
N TYR A 37 -1.74 -1.86 -6.54
CA TYR A 37 -1.86 -3.31 -6.65
C TYR A 37 -2.32 -3.75 -8.04
N ARG A 38 -3.34 -3.09 -8.62
CA ARG A 38 -3.79 -3.38 -9.98
C ARG A 38 -2.66 -3.24 -10.99
N ALA A 39 -1.85 -2.18 -10.89
CA ALA A 39 -0.71 -1.97 -11.77
C ALA A 39 0.36 -3.06 -11.60
N LEU A 40 0.63 -3.48 -10.36
CA LEU A 40 1.57 -4.57 -10.08
C LEU A 40 1.11 -5.90 -10.69
N VAL A 41 -0.17 -6.25 -10.57
CA VAL A 41 -0.73 -7.48 -11.17
C VAL A 41 -0.62 -7.46 -12.68
N VAL A 42 -0.96 -6.33 -13.33
CA VAL A 42 -0.84 -6.20 -14.80
C VAL A 42 0.61 -6.43 -15.23
N ARG A 43 1.60 -5.81 -14.56
CA ARG A 43 3.02 -6.02 -14.86
C ARG A 43 3.47 -7.46 -14.63
N ALA A 44 2.99 -8.10 -13.56
CA ALA A 44 3.32 -9.50 -13.29
C ALA A 44 2.84 -10.42 -14.43
N LEU A 45 1.64 -10.17 -14.95
CA LEU A 45 1.08 -10.91 -16.09
C LEU A 45 1.88 -10.73 -17.39
N GLU A 46 2.44 -9.54 -17.64
CA GLU A 46 3.29 -9.28 -18.83
C GLU A 46 4.58 -10.12 -18.81
N THR A 47 5.09 -10.45 -17.62
CA THR A 47 6.32 -11.24 -17.43
C THR A 47 6.06 -12.69 -17.03
N LEU A 48 4.80 -13.13 -17.08
CA LEU A 48 4.40 -14.45 -16.59
C LEU A 48 4.88 -15.57 -17.51
N GLY A 49 5.57 -16.54 -16.92
CA GLY A 49 6.06 -17.74 -17.57
C GLY A 49 6.41 -18.81 -16.52
N PRO A 50 6.88 -19.98 -16.96
CA PRO A 50 7.15 -21.11 -16.06
C PRO A 50 8.11 -20.77 -14.92
N ASN A 51 9.10 -19.93 -15.18
CA ASN A 51 10.14 -19.55 -14.22
C ASN A 51 9.75 -18.35 -13.33
N SER A 52 8.68 -17.63 -13.67
CA SER A 52 8.22 -16.43 -12.96
C SER A 52 6.87 -16.62 -12.26
N HIS A 53 6.20 -17.76 -12.49
CA HIS A 53 4.90 -18.12 -11.92
C HIS A 53 4.86 -17.97 -10.39
N ASP A 54 5.82 -18.55 -9.68
CA ASP A 54 5.84 -18.52 -8.20
C ASP A 54 5.96 -17.09 -7.66
N ALA A 55 6.75 -16.23 -8.32
CA ALA A 55 6.88 -14.84 -7.94
C ALA A 55 5.59 -14.04 -8.25
N ALA A 56 4.89 -14.39 -9.33
CA ALA A 56 3.62 -13.76 -9.70
C ALA A 56 2.50 -14.10 -8.69
N VAL A 57 2.41 -15.37 -8.29
CA VAL A 57 1.47 -15.82 -7.25
C VAL A 57 1.77 -15.12 -5.92
N ALA A 58 3.04 -15.14 -5.49
CA ALA A 58 3.43 -14.46 -4.24
C ALA A 58 3.11 -12.95 -4.26
N LEU A 59 3.21 -12.30 -5.42
CA LEU A 59 2.85 -10.88 -5.57
C LEU A 59 1.33 -10.68 -5.48
N ALA A 60 0.55 -11.58 -6.06
CA ALA A 60 -0.92 -11.54 -5.99
C ALA A 60 -1.45 -11.78 -4.57
N ASP A 61 -0.71 -12.53 -3.74
CA ASP A 61 -1.07 -12.80 -2.34
C ASP A 61 -0.72 -11.64 -1.39
N LEU A 62 0.13 -10.68 -1.80
CA LEU A 62 0.57 -9.58 -0.94
C LEU A 62 -0.54 -8.74 -0.30
N PRO A 63 -1.67 -8.41 -0.96
CA PRO A 63 -2.72 -7.60 -0.35
C PRO A 63 -3.29 -8.20 0.95
N ASP A 64 -3.22 -9.52 1.13
CA ASP A 64 -3.69 -10.19 2.33
C ASP A 64 -2.95 -9.75 3.60
N MET A 65 -1.73 -9.22 3.46
CA MET A 65 -0.98 -8.70 4.60
C MET A 65 -1.50 -7.35 5.11
N ILE A 66 -2.28 -6.63 4.30
CA ILE A 66 -2.78 -5.29 4.62
C ILE A 66 -4.08 -5.41 5.40
N ARG A 67 -3.96 -5.93 6.63
CA ARG A 67 -5.05 -6.09 7.59
C ARG A 67 -4.81 -5.23 8.84
N GLY A 68 -5.83 -5.08 9.67
CA GLY A 68 -5.76 -4.32 10.92
C GLY A 68 -6.23 -2.87 10.82
N TYR A 69 -6.12 -2.14 11.93
CA TYR A 69 -6.63 -0.77 12.08
C TYR A 69 -5.47 0.24 12.20
N GLU A 70 -5.74 1.48 11.75
CA GLU A 70 -4.91 2.67 11.98
C GLU A 70 -3.41 2.47 11.65
N GLU A 71 -2.53 2.57 12.64
CA GLU A 71 -1.07 2.56 12.47
C GLU A 71 -0.55 1.21 11.97
N ILE A 72 -1.17 0.11 12.39
CA ILE A 72 -0.82 -1.24 11.94
C ILE A 72 -1.02 -1.33 10.43
N LYS A 73 -2.12 -0.76 9.91
CA LYS A 73 -2.40 -0.77 8.47
C LYS A 73 -1.37 0.04 7.68
N LEU A 74 -0.95 1.20 8.20
CA LEU A 74 0.09 2.02 7.57
C LEU A 74 1.47 1.33 7.56
N GLY A 75 1.80 0.61 8.63
CA GLY A 75 2.99 -0.23 8.69
C GLY A 75 2.94 -1.36 7.65
N ASN A 76 1.81 -2.05 7.55
CA ASN A 76 1.59 -3.12 6.59
C ASN A 76 1.64 -2.62 5.14
N ILE A 77 1.15 -1.42 4.84
CA ILE A 77 1.33 -0.78 3.52
C ILE A 77 2.81 -0.58 3.18
N THR A 78 3.61 -0.16 4.16
CA THR A 78 5.06 0.02 3.96
C THR A 78 5.74 -1.33 3.68
N GLN A 79 5.36 -2.37 4.42
CA GLN A 79 5.87 -3.73 4.20
C GLN A 79 5.43 -4.29 2.83
N PHE A 80 4.18 -4.07 2.45
CA PHE A 80 3.63 -4.42 1.14
C PHE A 80 4.48 -3.81 0.02
N ARG A 81 4.73 -2.49 0.05
CA ARG A 81 5.52 -1.80 -0.97
C ARG A 81 6.94 -2.37 -1.07
N ARG A 82 7.56 -2.75 0.07
CA ARG A 82 8.88 -3.39 0.09
C ARG A 82 8.86 -4.75 -0.60
N GLN A 83 7.94 -5.64 -0.20
CA GLN A 83 7.85 -6.98 -0.77
C GLN A 83 7.44 -6.95 -2.25
N ALA A 84 6.54 -6.03 -2.63
CA ALA A 84 6.17 -5.81 -4.02
C ALA A 84 7.37 -5.44 -4.89
N ALA A 85 8.27 -4.57 -4.40
CA ALA A 85 9.48 -4.20 -5.13
C ALA A 85 10.45 -5.38 -5.30
N GLU A 86 10.64 -6.18 -4.24
CA GLU A 86 11.47 -7.39 -4.27
C GLU A 86 10.93 -8.42 -5.27
N LEU A 87 9.63 -8.72 -5.23
CA LEU A 87 8.98 -9.67 -6.13
C LEU A 87 8.94 -9.17 -7.58
N SER A 88 8.71 -7.87 -7.80
CA SER A 88 8.77 -7.26 -9.13
C SER A 88 10.15 -7.41 -9.75
N THR A 89 11.22 -7.26 -8.96
CA THR A 89 12.59 -7.46 -9.43
C THR A 89 12.82 -8.91 -9.82
N ARG A 90 12.34 -9.86 -9.01
CA ARG A 90 12.38 -11.31 -9.34
C ARG A 90 11.65 -11.62 -10.64
N LEU A 91 10.44 -11.10 -10.81
CA LEU A 91 9.62 -11.29 -12.01
C LEU A 91 10.35 -10.85 -13.28
N VAL A 92 10.96 -9.66 -13.26
CA VAL A 92 11.75 -9.16 -14.39
C VAL A 92 12.97 -10.04 -14.67
N SER A 93 13.70 -10.46 -13.63
CA SER A 93 14.88 -11.32 -13.80
C SER A 93 14.55 -12.73 -14.30
N ALA A 94 13.38 -13.28 -13.93
CA ALA A 94 12.94 -14.60 -14.34
C ALA A 94 12.27 -14.60 -15.72
N GLY A 95 11.59 -13.50 -16.09
CA GLY A 95 10.93 -13.33 -17.39
C GLY A 95 11.88 -12.92 -18.53
N GLY A 96 13.09 -12.45 -18.21
CA GLY A 96 14.12 -12.07 -19.19
C GLY A 96 14.86 -13.25 -19.84
N GLY A 97 14.53 -14.49 -19.46
CA GLY A 97 15.09 -15.72 -20.06
C GLY A 97 14.19 -16.32 -21.15
N GLN A 98 13.61 -15.48 -22.00
CA GLN A 98 12.97 -15.93 -23.25
C GLN A 98 13.98 -16.04 -24.38
#